data_AF-A0A1Y3L3D6-F1
#
_entry.id   AF-A0A1Y3L3D6-F1
#
_cell.length_a   1.000
_cell.length_b   1.000
_cell.length_c   1.000
_cell.angle_alpha   90.00
_cell.angle_beta   90.00
_cell.angle_gamma   90.00
#
_symmetry.space_group_name_H-M   'P 1'
#
loop_
_entity.id
_entity.type
_entity.pdbx_description
1 polymer ?
#
loop_
_entity_poly.entity_id
_entity_poly.type
_entity_poly.pdbx_seq_one_letter_code
_entity_poly.pdbx_strand_id
1 'polypeptide(L)'
;MCDTIQFFRIFLFFVGWLFLTVSVIYANRCSKKKGINMNTFSGMLEVWGMVFRFENKKLSIMLLTSAYGGAVLAIVILILTHWGQSQGCVFPINDRTMR
;
A
#
# COMPACT_ATOMS: atom_id res chain seq x y z
N MET A 1 15.37 18.06 -10.97
CA MET A 1 13.94 18.10 -10.54
C MET A 1 13.24 16.78 -10.87
N CYS A 2 13.40 16.26 -12.09
CA CYS A 2 12.90 14.94 -12.48
C CYS A 2 13.47 13.80 -11.61
N ASP A 3 14.78 13.80 -11.30
CA ASP A 3 15.41 12.79 -10.44
C ASP A 3 14.83 12.77 -9.03
N THR A 4 14.51 13.95 -8.50
CA THR A 4 13.89 14.12 -7.18
C THR A 4 12.48 13.50 -7.18
N ILE A 5 11.68 13.77 -8.22
CA ILE A 5 10.35 13.17 -8.37
C ILE A 5 10.44 11.66 -8.54
N GLN A 6 11.40 11.17 -9.32
CA GLN A 6 11.65 9.72 -9.49
C GLN A 6 12.04 9.06 -8.16
N PHE A 7 12.96 9.67 -7.41
CA PHE A 7 13.34 9.20 -6.08
C PHE A 7 12.13 9.13 -5.13
N PHE A 8 11.32 10.20 -5.06
CA PHE A 8 10.12 10.22 -4.23
C PHE A 8 9.11 9.14 -4.62
N ARG A 9 8.88 8.92 -5.92
CA ARG A 9 7.96 7.86 -6.39
C ARG A 9 8.44 6.47 -5.95
N ILE A 10 9.72 6.18 -6.13
CA ILE A 10 10.33 4.90 -5.76
C ILE A 10 10.30 4.71 -4.24
N PHE A 11 10.71 5.74 -3.50
CA PHE A 11 10.70 5.72 -2.03
C PHE A 11 9.30 5.48 -1.46
N LEU A 12 8.30 6.23 -1.92
CA LEU A 12 6.91 6.07 -1.48
C LEU A 12 6.35 4.69 -1.84
N PHE A 13 6.73 4.14 -3.00
CA PHE A 13 6.36 2.79 -3.39
C PHE A 13 6.91 1.73 -2.42
N PHE A 14 8.20 1.80 -2.08
CA PHE A 14 8.80 0.86 -1.11
C PHE A 14 8.22 1.01 0.30
N VAL A 15 8.02 2.24 0.77
CA VAL A 15 7.39 2.50 2.09
C VAL A 15 5.96 1.95 2.12
N GLY A 16 5.17 2.19 1.07
CA GLY A 16 3.81 1.66 0.94
C GLY A 16 3.79 0.13 0.94
N TRP A 17 4.70 -0.51 0.21
CA TRP A 17 4.82 -1.97 0.16
C TRP A 17 5.21 -2.58 1.52
N LEU A 18 6.18 -1.97 2.20
CA LEU A 18 6.59 -2.39 3.54
C LEU A 18 5.44 -2.27 4.53
N PHE A 19 4.69 -1.17 4.48
CA PHE A 19 3.56 -0.98 5.38
C PHE A 19 2.43 -1.97 5.10
N LEU A 20 2.10 -2.21 3.83
CA LEU A 20 1.07 -3.18 3.43
C LEU A 20 1.44 -4.61 3.83
N THR A 21 2.68 -5.03 3.62
CA THR A 21 3.15 -6.38 4.00
C THR A 21 3.09 -6.58 5.51
N VAL A 22 3.53 -5.60 6.31
CA VAL A 22 3.41 -5.67 7.78
C VAL A 22 1.95 -5.77 8.22
N SER A 23 1.05 -4.96 7.65
CA SER A 23 -0.39 -5.00 7.96
C SER A 23 -1.01 -6.36 7.60
N VAL A 24 -0.68 -6.93 6.45
CA VAL A 24 -1.19 -8.26 6.03
C VAL A 24 -0.66 -9.37 6.93
N ILE A 25 0.63 -9.34 7.31
CA ILE A 25 1.20 -10.32 8.26
C ILE A 25 0.51 -10.22 9.62
N TYR A 26 0.29 -9.00 10.11
CA TYR A 26 -0.39 -8.77 11.37
C TYR A 26 -1.84 -9.25 11.33
N ALA A 27 -2.56 -8.94 10.24
CA ALA A 27 -3.91 -9.43 10.00
C ALA A 27 -3.96 -10.95 9.98
N ASN A 28 -3.08 -11.62 9.24
CA ASN A 28 -3.01 -13.08 9.18
C ASN A 28 -2.76 -13.69 10.57
N ARG A 29 -1.85 -13.12 11.37
CA ARG A 29 -1.61 -13.56 12.75
C ARG A 29 -2.86 -13.39 13.64
N CYS A 30 -3.59 -12.30 13.48
CA CYS A 30 -4.82 -12.04 14.24
C CYS A 30 -5.95 -13.00 13.81
N SER A 31 -6.11 -13.24 12.51
CA SER A 31 -7.08 -14.16 11.92
C SER A 31 -6.85 -15.59 12.39
N LYS A 32 -5.59 -16.06 12.39
CA LYS A 32 -5.21 -17.38 12.91
C LYS A 32 -5.59 -17.56 14.38
N LYS A 33 -5.44 -16.54 15.23
CA LYS A 33 -5.86 -16.60 16.64
C LYS A 33 -7.38 -16.72 16.82
N LYS A 34 -8.16 -16.26 15.85
CA LYS A 34 -9.63 -16.32 15.86
C LYS A 34 -10.21 -17.46 15.00
N GLY A 35 -9.36 -18.30 14.41
CA GLY A 35 -9.79 -19.40 13.54
C GLY A 35 -10.30 -18.96 12.16
N ILE A 36 -10.03 -17.71 11.74
CA ILE A 36 -10.50 -17.15 10.48
C ILE A 36 -9.52 -17.47 9.36
N ASN A 37 -10.01 -18.04 8.25
CA ASN A 37 -9.19 -18.34 7.08
C ASN A 37 -9.16 -17.15 6.11
N MET A 38 -8.11 -16.32 6.20
CA MET A 38 -7.96 -15.11 5.40
C MET A 38 -7.70 -15.35 3.90
N ASN A 39 -7.41 -16.60 3.50
CA ASN A 39 -7.22 -16.95 2.09
C ASN A 39 -8.55 -17.17 1.35
N THR A 40 -9.68 -17.18 2.07
CA THR A 40 -11.01 -17.26 1.46
C THR A 40 -11.67 -15.89 1.44
N PHE A 41 -12.58 -15.69 0.48
CA PHE A 41 -13.33 -14.45 0.37
C PHE A 41 -14.18 -14.17 1.63
N SER A 42 -14.82 -15.20 2.18
CA SER A 42 -15.58 -15.10 3.44
C SER A 42 -14.69 -14.67 4.60
N GLY A 43 -13.54 -15.30 4.78
CA GLY A 43 -12.64 -14.94 5.88
C GLY A 43 -12.04 -13.55 5.71
N MET A 44 -11.84 -13.08 4.48
CA MET A 44 -11.42 -11.70 4.22
C MET A 44 -12.51 -10.69 4.60
N LEU A 45 -13.78 -10.96 4.25
CA LEU A 45 -14.91 -10.13 4.67
C LEU A 45 -15.09 -10.11 6.19
N GLU A 46 -14.89 -11.24 6.87
CA GLU A 46 -14.92 -11.30 8.33
C GLU A 46 -13.83 -10.44 8.96
N VAL A 47 -12.60 -10.48 8.42
CA VAL A 47 -11.50 -9.60 8.87
C VAL A 47 -11.86 -8.13 8.67
N TRP A 48 -12.39 -7.77 7.51
CA TRP A 48 -12.85 -6.40 7.26
C TRP A 48 -13.99 -5.99 8.19
N GLY A 49 -14.93 -6.90 8.48
CA GLY A 49 -15.98 -6.70 9.47
C GLY A 49 -15.41 -6.36 10.85
N MET A 50 -14.41 -7.11 11.32
CA MET A 50 -13.72 -6.82 12.59
C MET A 50 -12.97 -5.48 12.54
N VAL A 51 -12.36 -5.16 11.41
CA VAL A 51 -11.64 -3.89 11.19
C VAL A 51 -12.59 -2.71 11.35
N PHE A 52 -13.73 -2.71 10.66
CA PHE A 52 -14.71 -1.62 10.71
C PHE A 52 -15.47 -1.57 12.03
N ARG A 53 -15.64 -2.69 12.73
CA ARG A 53 -16.20 -2.73 14.10
C ARG A 53 -15.19 -2.34 15.18
N PHE A 54 -13.93 -2.09 14.83
CA PHE A 54 -12.86 -1.74 15.76
C PHE A 54 -12.65 -2.76 16.89
N GLU A 55 -12.92 -4.05 16.65
CA GLU A 55 -12.76 -5.12 17.65
C GLU A 55 -11.32 -5.24 18.16
N ASN A 56 -10.35 -4.97 17.28
CA ASN A 56 -8.95 -4.82 17.64
C ASN A 56 -8.44 -3.50 17.07
N LYS A 57 -8.44 -2.45 17.90
CA LYS A 57 -8.03 -1.09 17.50
C LYS A 57 -6.70 -1.07 16.75
N LYS A 58 -5.70 -1.86 17.17
CA LYS A 58 -4.39 -1.91 16.50
C LYS A 58 -4.50 -2.49 15.10
N LEU A 59 -5.20 -3.61 14.95
CA LEU A 59 -5.48 -4.24 13.65
C LEU A 59 -6.25 -3.28 12.74
N SER A 60 -7.31 -2.67 13.27
CA SER A 60 -8.16 -1.76 12.52
C SER A 60 -7.38 -0.56 12.01
N ILE A 61 -6.61 0.11 12.88
CA ILE A 61 -5.78 1.24 12.48
C ILE A 61 -4.77 0.80 11.43
N MET A 62 -4.06 -0.31 11.62
CA MET A 62 -3.07 -0.81 10.64
C MET A 62 -3.67 -1.12 9.27
N LEU A 63 -4.79 -1.85 9.23
CA LEU A 63 -5.43 -2.21 7.96
C LEU A 63 -6.05 -1.01 7.27
N LEU A 64 -6.77 -0.15 8.01
CA LEU A 64 -7.36 1.08 7.45
C LEU A 64 -6.27 2.02 6.92
N THR A 65 -5.22 2.28 7.71
CA THR A 65 -4.10 3.11 7.24
C THR A 65 -3.38 2.47 6.06
N SER A 66 -3.22 1.16 6.00
CA SER A 66 -2.59 0.52 4.84
C SER A 66 -3.45 0.58 3.58
N ALA A 67 -4.77 0.40 3.69
CA ALA A 67 -5.67 0.38 2.55
C ALA A 67 -5.94 1.80 2.03
N TYR A 68 -6.39 2.70 2.92
CA TYR A 68 -6.68 4.08 2.55
C TYR A 68 -5.41 4.91 2.37
N GLY A 69 -4.41 4.73 3.22
CA GLY A 69 -3.10 5.37 3.04
C GLY A 69 -2.40 4.87 1.79
N GLY A 70 -2.51 3.58 1.45
CA GLY A 70 -2.03 3.04 0.18
C GLY A 70 -2.73 3.66 -1.03
N ALA A 71 -4.06 3.82 -0.98
CA ALA A 71 -4.82 4.50 -2.02
C ALA A 71 -4.40 5.97 -2.18
N VAL A 72 -4.23 6.70 -1.07
CA VAL A 72 -3.73 8.09 -1.08
C VAL A 72 -2.32 8.16 -1.68
N LEU A 73 -1.42 7.25 -1.30
CA LEU A 73 -0.07 7.18 -1.87
C LEU A 73 -0.10 6.93 -3.38
N ALA A 74 -0.99 6.05 -3.86
CA ALA A 74 -1.15 5.81 -5.30
C ALA A 74 -1.59 7.08 -6.04
N ILE A 75 -2.56 7.83 -5.48
CA ILE A 75 -3.01 9.11 -6.05
C ILE A 75 -1.86 10.12 -6.06
N VAL A 76 -1.11 10.26 -4.97
CA VAL A 76 0.05 11.16 -4.89
C VAL A 76 1.10 10.81 -5.96
N ILE A 77 1.40 9.52 -6.13
CA ILE A 77 2.33 9.06 -7.17
C ILE A 77 1.80 9.41 -8.57
N LEU A 78 0.51 9.24 -8.84
CA LEU A 78 -0.10 9.60 -10.13
C LEU A 78 -0.01 11.11 -10.40
N ILE A 79 -0.33 11.94 -9.41
CA ILE A 79 -0.23 13.40 -9.51
C ILE A 79 1.22 13.81 -9.79
N LEU A 80 2.18 13.28 -9.03
CA LEU A 80 3.61 13.56 -9.24
C LEU A 80 4.08 13.10 -10.62
N THR A 81 3.57 11.98 -11.10
CA THR A 81 3.89 11.47 -12.45
C THR A 81 3.37 12.42 -13.52
N HIS A 82 2.09 12.80 -13.44
CA HIS A 82 1.46 13.67 -14.42
C HIS A 82 2.08 15.08 -14.41
N TRP A 83 2.34 15.61 -13.21
CA TRP A 83 3.06 16.88 -13.04
C TRP A 83 4.47 16.81 -13.65
N GLY A 84 5.24 15.77 -13.35
CA GLY A 84 6.57 15.59 -13.92
C GLY A 84 6.54 15.50 -15.45
N GLN A 85 5.58 14.77 -16.02
CA GLN A 85 5.39 14.68 -17.48
C GLN A 85 5.06 16.05 -18.10
N SER A 86 4.23 16.87 -17.44
CA SER A 86 3.91 18.23 -17.90
C SER A 86 5.14 19.16 -17.97
N GLN A 87 6.17 18.88 -17.15
CA GLN A 87 7.43 19.62 -17.10
C GLN A 87 8.50 19.00 -18.04
N GLY A 88 8.14 18.02 -18.86
CA GLY A 88 9.05 17.34 -19.78
C GLY A 88 9.87 16.19 -19.17
N CYS A 89 9.57 15.75 -17.94
CA CYS A 89 10.24 14.59 -17.35
C CYS A 89 9.76 13.29 -18.00
N VAL A 90 10.71 12.44 -18.38
CA VAL A 90 10.45 11.06 -18.83
C VAL A 90 10.78 10.12 -17.69
N PHE A 91 9.81 9.29 -17.29
CA PHE A 91 10.00 8.27 -16.26
C PHE A 91 10.03 6.88 -16.90
N PRO A 92 11.21 6.36 -17.29
CA PRO A 92 11.31 5.03 -17.88
C PRO A 92 10.94 3.97 -16.83
N ILE A 93 10.01 3.08 -17.18
CA ILE A 93 9.63 1.92 -16.35
C ILE A 93 10.60 0.75 -16.61
N ASN A 94 11.38 0.82 -17.69
CA ASN A 94 12.26 -0.24 -18.15
C ASN A 94 13.53 0.40 -18.73
N ASP A 95 14.52 0.69 -17.89
CA ASP A 95 15.86 1.04 -18.37
C ASP A 95 16.51 -0.24 -18.94
N ARG A 96 16.33 -0.46 -20.25
CA ARG A 96 17.15 -1.40 -21.03
C ARG A 96 18.59 -0.91 -21.23
N THR A 97 19.05 0.06 -20.43
CA THR A 97 20.33 0.77 -20.56
C THR A 97 21.36 0.33 -19.52
N MET A 98 21.07 -0.64 -18.65
CA MET A 98 22.11 -1.41 -17.95
C MET A 98 22.58 -2.60 -18.79
N ARG A 99 23.14 -2.32 -19.98
CA ARG A 99 24.01 -3.25 -20.71
C ARG A 99 25.20 -2.49 -21.27
#